data_AF-F8C817-F1
#
_entry.id   AF-F8C817-F1
#
_cell.length_a   1.000
_cell.length_b   1.000
_cell.length_c   1.000
_cell.angle_alpha   90.00
_cell.angle_beta   90.00
_cell.angle_gamma   90.00
#
_symmetry.space_group_name_H-M   'P 1'
#
loop_
_entity.id
_entity.type
_entity.pdbx_description
1 polymer ?
#
loop_
_entity_poly.entity_id
_entity_poly.type
_entity_poly.pdbx_seq_one_letter_code
_entity_poly.pdbx_strand_id
1 'polypeptide(L)'
;MLQALEKLVQFVTVKEAQSKQAYEQFRGAVPGVQLPPWEELPGTAMRTWFAVTHAADQRAEVAEGMANLLRAERDDARKECALLREELARTKRELLMPREPTPMDVASTPAEGSA
;
A
#
# COMPACT_ATOMS: atom_id res chain seq x y z
N MET A 1 -8.46 -2.81 35.14
CA MET A 1 -7.77 -1.52 35.39
C MET A 1 -6.27 -1.73 35.62
N LEU A 2 -5.84 -2.63 36.52
CA LEU A 2 -4.42 -2.91 36.79
C LEU A 2 -3.61 -3.36 35.53
N GLN A 3 -4.11 -4.33 34.76
CA GLN A 3 -3.42 -4.81 33.54
C GLN A 3 -3.22 -3.73 32.46
N ALA A 4 -4.13 -2.75 32.38
CA ALA A 4 -3.99 -1.65 31.43
C ALA A 4 -2.89 -0.68 31.86
N LEU A 5 -2.74 -0.46 33.17
CA LEU A 5 -1.66 0.34 33.73
C LEU A 5 -0.31 -0.36 33.57
N GLU A 6 -0.22 -1.67 33.79
CA GLU A 6 1.01 -2.46 33.57
C GLU A 6 1.46 -2.39 32.11
N LYS A 7 0.54 -2.57 31.15
CA LYS A 7 0.83 -2.44 29.72
C LYS A 7 1.26 -1.02 29.35
N LEU A 8 0.63 -0.01 29.94
CA LEU A 8 1.00 1.39 29.71
C LEU A 8 2.42 1.67 30.25
N VAL A 9 2.74 1.19 31.45
CA VAL A 9 4.09 1.33 32.04
C VAL A 9 5.14 0.63 31.16
N GLN A 10 4.88 -0.61 30.74
CA GLN A 10 5.76 -1.34 29.81
C GLN A 10 5.96 -0.55 28.51
N PHE A 11 4.88 -0.06 27.90
CA PHE A 11 4.94 0.73 26.68
C PHE A 11 5.76 2.01 26.84
N VAL A 12 5.54 2.76 27.91
CA VAL A 12 6.28 4.00 28.21
C VAL A 12 7.77 3.69 28.41
N THR A 13 8.12 2.65 29.18
CA THR A 13 9.53 2.28 29.42
C THR A 13 10.27 1.87 28.15
N VAL A 14 9.61 1.14 27.23
CA VAL A 14 10.22 0.76 25.93
C VAL A 14 10.52 1.99 25.09
N LYS A 15 9.56 2.93 25.00
CA LYS A 15 9.78 4.19 24.26
C LYS A 15 10.87 5.05 24.90
N GLU A 16 10.97 5.01 26.23
CA GLU A 16 12.04 5.69 26.97
C GLU A 16 13.44 5.21 26.56
N ALA A 17 13.62 3.88 26.53
CA ALA A 17 14.87 3.27 26.12
C ALA A 17 15.23 3.55 24.65
N GLN A 18 14.26 3.48 23.75
CA GLN A 18 14.46 3.77 22.32
C GLN A 18 14.85 5.21 22.06
N SER A 19 14.17 6.17 22.71
CA SER A 19 14.46 7.60 22.58
C SER A 19 15.85 7.96 23.10
N LYS A 20 16.26 7.37 24.24
CA LYS A 20 17.61 7.49 24.78
C LYS A 20 18.66 6.97 23.79
N GLN A 21 18.44 5.79 23.22
CA GLN A 21 19.35 5.20 22.24
C GLN A 21 19.47 6.09 20.99
N ALA A 22 18.37 6.62 20.47
CA ALA A 22 18.35 7.53 19.33
C ALA A 22 19.10 8.84 19.62
N TYR A 23 18.98 9.39 20.84
CA TYR A 23 19.72 10.58 21.25
C TYR A 23 21.23 10.36 21.25
N GLU A 24 21.71 9.27 21.86
CA GLU A 24 23.14 8.98 21.91
C GLU A 24 23.73 8.71 20.51
N GLN A 25 22.96 8.08 19.62
CA GLN A 25 23.34 7.93 18.22
C GLN A 25 23.46 9.28 17.51
N PHE A 26 22.47 10.17 17.68
CA PHE A 26 22.49 11.52 17.13
C PHE A 26 23.68 12.33 17.66
N ARG A 27 23.93 12.27 18.97
CA ARG A 27 25.07 12.90 19.63
C ARG A 27 26.41 12.43 19.05
N GLY A 28 26.55 11.13 18.76
CA GLY A 28 27.74 10.58 18.10
C GLY A 28 27.87 10.95 16.61
N ALA A 29 26.75 11.24 15.95
CA ALA A 29 26.69 11.51 14.51
C ALA A 29 26.82 13.00 14.12
N VAL A 30 26.76 13.94 15.07
CA VAL A 30 26.89 15.38 14.82
C VAL A 30 28.30 15.86 15.19
N PRO A 31 29.28 15.82 14.25
CA PRO A 31 30.62 16.31 14.53
C PRO A 31 30.61 17.83 14.73
N GLY A 32 31.31 18.30 15.76
CA GLY A 32 31.52 19.73 16.04
C GLY A 32 30.54 20.37 17.02
N VAL A 33 29.49 19.66 17.46
CA VAL A 33 28.59 20.13 18.52
C VAL A 33 28.78 19.28 19.76
N GLN A 34 29.25 19.88 20.85
CA GLN A 34 29.33 19.18 22.15
C GLN A 34 27.94 19.11 22.77
N LEU A 35 27.22 18.03 22.50
CA LEU A 35 25.97 17.72 23.18
C LEU A 35 26.27 16.95 24.48
N PRO A 36 25.58 17.26 25.59
CA PRO A 36 25.76 16.55 26.86
C PRO A 36 25.26 15.11 26.74
N PRO A 37 25.77 14.17 27.55
CA PRO A 37 25.19 12.82 27.65
C PRO A 37 23.73 12.88 28.12
N TRP A 38 22.96 11.84 27.79
CA TRP A 38 21.54 11.77 28.10
C TRP A 38 21.24 12.06 29.58
N GLU A 39 22.02 11.50 30.49
CA GLU A 39 21.85 11.65 31.94
C GLU A 39 21.99 13.10 32.42
N GLU A 40 22.66 13.95 31.64
CA GLU A 40 22.91 15.37 31.95
C GLU A 40 21.96 16.31 31.18
N LEU A 41 21.05 15.77 30.36
CA LEU A 41 20.09 16.60 29.66
C LEU A 41 19.11 17.27 30.64
N PRO A 42 18.82 18.57 30.46
CA PRO A 42 17.71 19.20 31.15
C PRO A 42 16.41 18.46 30.86
N GLY A 43 15.56 18.26 31.87
CA GLY A 43 14.30 17.52 31.71
C GLY A 43 13.39 18.08 30.60
N THR A 44 13.49 19.38 30.29
CA THR A 44 12.77 19.99 29.16
C THR A 44 13.32 19.51 27.82
N ALA A 45 14.65 19.41 27.67
CA ALA A 45 15.29 18.91 26.46
C ALA A 45 14.99 17.41 26.25
N MET A 46 15.01 16.60 27.32
CA MET A 46 14.58 15.20 27.26
C MET A 46 13.13 15.09 26.76
N ARG A 47 12.19 15.85 27.35
CA ARG A 47 10.78 15.82 26.94
C ARG A 47 10.56 16.27 25.50
N THR A 48 11.29 17.28 25.04
CA THR A 48 11.23 17.74 23.65
C THR A 48 11.78 16.67 22.71
N TRP A 49 12.91 16.05 23.05
CA TRP A 49 13.47 14.95 22.27
C TRP A 49 12.48 13.78 22.16
N PHE A 50 11.87 13.39 23.29
CA PHE A 50 10.79 12.39 23.34
C PHE A 50 9.62 12.69 22.42
N ALA A 51 9.14 13.93 22.42
CA ALA A 51 8.02 14.32 21.58
C ALA A 51 8.38 14.23 20.09
N VAL A 52 9.61 14.63 19.72
CA VAL A 52 10.09 14.61 18.33
C VAL A 52 10.32 13.18 17.83
N THR A 53 10.94 12.31 18.63
CA THR A 53 11.16 10.90 18.27
C THR A 53 9.84 10.14 18.16
N HIS A 54 8.94 10.32 19.12
CA HIS A 54 7.62 9.69 19.07
C HIS A 54 6.78 10.16 17.86
N ALA A 55 6.89 11.42 17.46
CA ALA A 55 6.25 11.93 16.25
C ALA A 55 6.93 11.42 14.96
N ALA A 56 8.20 11.06 15.00
CA ALA A 56 8.90 10.42 13.89
C ALA A 56 8.48 8.95 13.74
N ASP A 57 8.37 8.20 14.83
CA ASP A 57 7.90 6.80 14.83
C ASP A 57 6.48 6.70 14.30
N GLN A 58 5.57 7.58 14.74
CA GLN A 58 4.21 7.64 14.21
C GLN A 58 4.18 7.94 12.70
N ARG A 59 5.07 8.81 12.21
CA ARG A 59 5.18 9.09 10.77
C ARG A 59 5.72 7.90 9.99
N ALA A 60 6.64 7.13 10.56
CA ALA A 60 7.16 5.92 9.94
C ALA A 60 6.08 4.83 9.83
N GLU A 61 5.30 4.60 10.90
CA GLU A 61 4.18 3.65 10.91
C GLU A 61 3.10 4.03 9.86
N VAL A 62 2.74 5.32 9.78
CA VAL A 62 1.79 5.81 8.77
C VAL A 62 2.34 5.66 7.35
N ALA A 63 3.62 5.99 7.13
CA ALA A 63 4.26 5.85 5.83
C ALA A 63 4.34 4.37 5.39
N GLU A 64 4.64 3.46 6.32
CA GLU A 64 4.62 2.01 6.07
C GLU A 64 3.20 1.53 5.72
N GLY A 65 2.20 1.97 6.48
CA GLY A 65 0.78 1.70 6.19
C GLY A 65 0.37 2.18 4.80
N MET A 66 0.71 3.41 4.44
CA MET A 66 0.46 3.97 3.11
C MET A 66 1.19 3.20 2.01
N ALA A 67 2.45 2.82 2.22
CA ALA A 67 3.21 2.04 1.25
C ALA A 67 2.59 0.65 1.01
N ASN A 68 2.06 0.02 2.06
CA ASN A 68 1.36 -1.25 1.95
C ASN A 68 0.04 -1.11 1.17
N LEU A 69 -0.74 -0.04 1.42
CA LEU A 69 -1.96 0.26 0.67
C LEU A 69 -1.67 0.47 -0.82
N LEU A 70 -0.67 1.30 -1.16
CA LEU A 70 -0.27 1.55 -2.55
C LEU A 70 0.21 0.29 -3.27
N ARG A 71 0.88 -0.64 -2.57
CA ARG A 71 1.23 -1.95 -3.14
C ARG A 71 -0.01 -2.79 -3.43
N ALA A 72 -0.98 -2.81 -2.52
CA ALA A 72 -2.24 -3.53 -2.72
C ALA A 72 -3.00 -2.99 -3.94
N GLU A 73 -3.17 -1.67 -4.03
CA GLU A 73 -3.83 -1.02 -5.18
C GLU A 73 -3.13 -1.31 -6.51
N ARG A 74 -1.78 -1.25 -6.53
CA ARG A 74 -0.99 -1.63 -7.72
C ARG A 74 -1.24 -3.08 -8.12
N ASP A 75 -1.25 -3.99 -7.15
CA ASP A 75 -1.41 -5.41 -7.42
C ASP A 75 -2.84 -5.74 -7.91
N ASP A 76 -3.85 -5.04 -7.41
CA ASP A 76 -5.22 -5.16 -7.89
C ASP A 76 -5.39 -4.57 -9.29
N ALA A 77 -4.84 -3.38 -9.55
CA ALA A 77 -4.81 -2.80 -10.90
C ALA A 77 -4.09 -3.72 -11.91
N ARG A 78 -3.02 -4.41 -11.47
CA ARG A 78 -2.32 -5.39 -12.31
C ARG A 78 -3.18 -6.60 -12.63
N LYS A 79 -3.98 -7.10 -11.68
CA LYS A 79 -4.93 -8.20 -11.92
C LYS A 79 -6.02 -7.76 -12.88
N GLU A 80 -6.60 -6.59 -12.67
CA GLU A 80 -7.64 -6.03 -13.55
C GLU A 80 -7.13 -5.85 -14.99
N CYS A 81 -5.91 -5.31 -15.16
CA CYS A 81 -5.27 -5.22 -16.47
C CYS A 81 -5.07 -6.59 -17.13
N ALA A 82 -4.73 -7.63 -16.35
CA ALA A 82 -4.57 -8.97 -16.88
C ALA A 82 -5.91 -9.54 -17.36
N LEU A 83 -6.99 -9.35 -16.58
CA LEU A 83 -8.34 -9.76 -16.96
C LEU A 83 -8.80 -9.06 -18.24
N LEU A 84 -8.67 -7.73 -18.31
CA LEU A 84 -9.06 -6.97 -19.51
C LEU A 84 -8.27 -7.40 -20.76
N ARG A 85 -6.99 -7.75 -20.62
CA ARG A 85 -6.18 -8.29 -21.73
C ARG A 85 -6.68 -9.66 -22.19
N GLU A 86 -7.06 -10.51 -21.25
CA GLU A 86 -7.63 -11.83 -21.55
C GLU A 86 -8.99 -11.70 -22.25
N GLU A 87 -9.86 -10.83 -21.76
CA GLU A 87 -11.15 -10.54 -22.40
C GLU A 87 -10.98 -9.99 -23.81
N LEU A 88 -10.07 -9.03 -24.00
CA LEU A 88 -9.76 -8.50 -25.32
C LEU A 88 -9.21 -9.59 -26.26
N ALA A 89 -8.38 -10.50 -25.76
CA ALA A 89 -7.90 -11.63 -26.55
C ALA A 89 -9.04 -12.61 -26.91
N ARG A 90 -9.95 -12.89 -25.97
CA ARG A 90 -11.15 -13.71 -26.19
C ARG A 90 -12.06 -13.09 -27.26
N THR A 91 -12.44 -11.82 -27.10
CA THR A 91 -13.29 -11.11 -28.07
C THR A 91 -12.65 -11.02 -29.45
N LYS A 92 -11.32 -10.82 -29.54
CA LYS A 92 -10.61 -10.88 -30.82
C LYS A 92 -10.73 -12.25 -31.49
N ARG A 93 -10.61 -13.35 -30.73
CA ARG A 93 -10.81 -14.70 -31.29
C ARG A 93 -12.24 -14.91 -31.76
N GLU A 94 -13.23 -14.50 -30.97
CA GLU A 94 -14.65 -14.61 -31.33
C GLU A 94 -14.99 -13.83 -32.61
N LEU A 95 -14.44 -12.62 -32.78
CA LEU A 95 -14.62 -11.82 -34.00
C LEU A 95 -13.95 -12.43 -35.24
N LEU A 96 -12.86 -13.18 -35.05
CA LEU A 96 -12.11 -13.82 -36.14
C LEU A 96 -12.64 -15.23 -36.47
N MET A 97 -13.60 -15.75 -35.70
CA MET A 97 -14.30 -16.98 -36.08
C MET A 97 -15.14 -16.70 -37.33
N PRO A 98 -15.00 -17.48 -38.42
CA PRO A 98 -15.83 -17.31 -39.60
C PRO A 98 -17.29 -17.53 -39.22
N ARG A 99 -18.14 -16.53 -39.48
CA ARG A 99 -19.60 -16.72 -39.49
C ARG A 99 -19.90 -17.76 -40.55
N GLU A 100 -20.40 -18.92 -40.15
CA GLU A 100 -21.01 -19.85 -41.09
C GLU A 100 -22.10 -19.09 -41.86
N PRO A 101 -22.08 -19.10 -43.20
CA PRO A 101 -23.15 -18.50 -43.97
C PRO A 101 -24.43 -19.26 -43.62
N THR A 102 -25.40 -18.56 -43.05
CA THR A 102 -26.78 -19.03 -42.99
C THR A 102 -27.17 -19.45 -44.41
N PRO A 103 -27.63 -20.69 -44.63
CA PRO A 103 -28.03 -21.09 -45.97
C PRO A 103 -29.16 -20.16 -46.40
N MET A 104 -28.92 -19.39 -47.47
CA MET A 104 -29.99 -18.67 -48.15
C MET A 104 -30.93 -19.72 -48.71
N ASP A 105 -32.10 -19.86 -48.08
CA ASP A 105 -33.22 -20.55 -48.70
C ASP A 105 -33.52 -19.84 -50.02
N VAL A 106 -33.22 -20.55 -51.11
CA VAL A 106 -33.48 -20.11 -52.47
C VAL A 106 -34.97 -19.89 -52.57
N ALA A 107 -35.37 -18.64 -52.77
CA ALA A 107 -36.76 -18.30 -53.08
C ALA A 107 -37.17 -19.09 -54.32
N SER A 108 -37.99 -20.13 -54.12
CA SER A 108 -38.65 -20.85 -55.20
C SER A 108 -39.46 -19.85 -56.02
N THR A 109 -39.02 -19.63 -57.25
CA THR A 109 -39.75 -18.94 -58.31
C THR A 109 -41.15 -19.57 -58.46
N PRO A 110 -42.26 -18.82 -58.40
CA PRO A 110 -43.53 -19.35 -58.85
C PRO A 110 -43.46 -19.40 -60.38
N ALA A 111 -43.58 -20.62 -60.92
CA ALA A 111 -43.70 -20.85 -62.34
C ALA A 111 -44.93 -20.13 -62.89
N GLU A 112 -44.73 -19.49 -64.04
CA GLU A 112 -45.76 -18.90 -64.89
C GLU A 112 -46.81 -19.95 -65.31
N GLY A 113 -47.96 -19.44 -65.72
CA GLY A 113 -49.22 -20.16 -65.81
C GLY A 113 -49.28 -21.32 -66.81
N SER A 114 -50.40 -22.02 -66.74
CA SER A 114 -51.01 -22.62 -67.92
C SER A 114 -52.52 -22.60 -67.77
N ALA A 115 -53.15 -22.33 -68.91
CA ALA A 115 -54.54 -22.00 -69.15
C ALA A 115 -55.48 -23.21 -69.11
#